data_AF-A0A315Y2Y5-F1
#
_entry.id   AF-A0A315Y2Y5-F1
#
_cell.length_a   1.000
_cell.length_b   1.000
_cell.length_c   1.000
_cell.angle_alpha   90.00
_cell.angle_beta   90.00
_cell.angle_gamma   90.00
#
_symmetry.space_group_name_H-M   'P 1'
#
loop_
_entity.id
_entity.type
_entity.pdbx_description
1 polymer ?
#
loop_
_entity_poly.entity_id
_entity_poly.type
_entity_poly.pdbx_seq_one_letter_code
_entity_poly.pdbx_strand_id
1 'polypeptide(L)' 'MGKRIPMDQAMEAARITPNDSIYAKQNKYGYKINVNHPQIRPLYERYKEHIGEKILSDRQRLNFECLIYQMIERKKTQHE' A
#
# COMPACT_ATOMS: atom_id res chain seq x y z
N MET A 1 27.97 -10.18 -22.73
CA MET A 1 26.65 -9.69 -23.19
C MET A 1 25.79 -9.40 -21.97
N GLY A 2 25.51 -8.13 -21.69
CA GLY A 2 24.58 -7.72 -20.63
C GLY A 2 23.95 -6.40 -21.08
N LYS A 3 22.69 -6.44 -21.49
CA LYS A 3 21.98 -5.24 -21.96
C LYS A 3 21.78 -4.33 -20.74
N ARG A 4 22.45 -3.18 -20.70
CA ARG A 4 22.22 -2.13 -19.71
C ARG A 4 20.84 -1.53 -20.01
N ILE A 5 19.87 -1.86 -19.19
CA ILE A 5 18.52 -1.29 -19.28
C ILE A 5 18.67 0.21 -18.96
N PRO A 6 18.25 1.12 -19.85
CA PRO A 6 18.29 2.55 -19.55
C PRO A 6 17.41 2.83 -18.32
N MET A 7 17.85 3.74 -17.44
CA MET A 7 17.18 4.08 -16.17
C MET A 7 15.69 4.37 -16.37
N ASP A 8 15.34 4.95 -17.51
CA ASP A 8 13.96 5.25 -17.92
C ASP A 8 13.13 3.97 -18.15
N GLN A 9 13.71 2.93 -18.77
CA GLN A 9 13.07 1.63 -18.98
C GLN A 9 13.03 0.79 -17.69
N ALA A 10 13.97 0.99 -16.75
CA ALA A 10 13.88 0.44 -15.40
C ALA A 10 12.78 1.14 -14.58
N MET A 11 12.63 2.46 -14.73
CA MET A 11 11.52 3.22 -14.14
C MET A 11 10.18 2.88 -14.78
N GLU A 12 10.13 2.56 -16.08
CA GLU A 12 8.94 2.09 -16.78
C GLU A 12 8.58 0.63 -16.46
N ALA A 13 9.54 -0.27 -16.31
CA ALA A 13 9.28 -1.60 -15.75
C ALA A 13 8.84 -1.52 -14.27
N ALA A 14 9.29 -0.50 -13.55
CA ALA A 14 8.82 -0.11 -12.23
C ALA A 14 7.57 0.80 -12.25
N ARG A 15 7.06 1.21 -13.43
CA ARG A 15 5.66 1.60 -13.64
C ARG A 15 4.85 0.31 -13.57
N ILE A 16 4.88 -0.31 -12.40
CA ILE A 16 3.71 -0.90 -11.78
C ILE A 16 2.63 0.13 -12.08
N THR A 17 1.73 -0.20 -13.00
CA THR A 17 0.51 0.57 -13.24
C THR A 17 0.05 1.09 -11.88
N PRO A 18 -0.24 2.39 -11.70
CA PRO A 18 -0.79 2.86 -10.45
C PRO A 18 -1.92 1.88 -10.15
N ASN A 19 -1.74 1.10 -9.08
CA ASN A 19 -2.66 0.05 -8.74
C ASN A 19 -3.92 0.80 -8.38
N ASP A 20 -4.80 1.06 -9.37
CA ASP A 20 -5.78 2.15 -9.34
C ASP A 20 -6.72 2.01 -8.13
N SER A 21 -6.85 0.77 -7.65
CA SER A 21 -7.49 0.43 -6.40
C SER A 21 -6.53 0.50 -5.20
N ILE A 22 -7.03 1.11 -4.12
CA ILE A 22 -6.48 0.95 -2.76
C ILE A 22 -6.38 -0.52 -2.34
N TYR A 23 -7.21 -1.39 -2.94
CA TYR A 23 -7.23 -2.82 -2.69
C TYR A 23 -6.13 -3.58 -3.44
N ALA A 24 -5.51 -4.53 -2.76
CA ALA A 24 -4.55 -5.46 -3.34
C ALA A 24 -5.29 -6.50 -4.21
N LYS A 25 -4.79 -6.72 -5.43
CA LYS A 25 -5.30 -7.76 -6.33
C LYS A 25 -4.84 -9.14 -5.83
N GLN A 26 -5.68 -9.79 -5.01
CA GLN A 26 -5.57 -11.18 -4.57
C GLN A 26 -4.16 -11.56 -4.05
N ASN A 27 -3.83 -11.10 -2.84
CA ASN A 27 -2.56 -11.44 -2.21
C ASN A 27 -2.60 -12.85 -1.57
N LYS A 28 -1.54 -13.63 -1.74
CA LYS A 28 -1.40 -15.00 -1.18
C LYS A 28 -1.46 -15.05 0.35
N TYR A 29 -1.18 -13.91 0.99
CA TYR A 29 -1.20 -13.71 2.44
C TYR A 29 -2.54 -13.19 2.98
N GLY A 30 -3.55 -13.01 2.13
CA GLY A 30 -4.90 -12.59 2.56
C GLY A 30 -5.09 -11.10 2.82
N TYR A 31 -4.02 -10.29 2.82
CA TYR A 31 -4.13 -8.83 2.96
C TYR A 31 -4.87 -8.23 1.77
N LYS A 32 -5.81 -7.33 2.08
CA LYS A 32 -6.72 -6.71 1.12
C LYS A 32 -6.31 -5.30 0.77
N ILE A 33 -5.46 -4.64 1.55
CA ILE A 33 -4.97 -3.27 1.29
C ILE A 33 -3.59 -3.30 0.65
N ASN A 34 -3.42 -2.55 -0.43
CA ASN A 34 -2.13 -2.33 -1.06
C ASN A 34 -1.35 -1.21 -0.34
N VAL A 35 -0.37 -1.59 0.47
CA VAL A 35 0.52 -0.64 1.18
C VAL A 35 1.42 0.19 0.26
N ASN A 36 1.62 -0.26 -0.99
CA ASN A 36 2.41 0.47 -1.99
C ASN A 36 1.57 1.51 -2.74
N HIS A 37 0.26 1.57 -2.50
CA HIS A 37 -0.62 2.54 -3.14
C HIS A 37 -0.25 3.97 -2.72
N PRO A 38 -0.21 4.97 -3.62
CA PRO A 38 0.27 6.33 -3.31
C PRO A 38 -0.51 7.01 -2.18
N GLN A 39 -1.79 6.69 -2.00
CA GLN A 39 -2.59 7.23 -0.89
C GLN A 39 -2.38 6.47 0.44
N ILE A 40 -1.97 5.19 0.38
CA ILE A 40 -1.82 4.34 1.57
C ILE A 40 -0.39 4.35 2.08
N ARG A 41 0.60 4.39 1.18
CA ARG A 41 2.02 4.45 1.49
C ARG A 41 2.39 5.49 2.55
N PRO A 42 2.00 6.77 2.44
CA PRO A 42 2.32 7.76 3.48
C PRO A 42 1.65 7.45 4.83
N LEU A 43 0.45 6.87 4.82
CA LEU A 43 -0.24 6.44 6.05
C LEU A 43 0.46 5.25 6.69
N TYR A 44 0.93 4.31 5.87
CA TYR A 44 1.66 3.13 6.30
C TYR A 44 3.03 3.50 6.88
N GLU A 45 3.73 4.45 6.26
CA GLU A 45 5.01 4.99 6.77
C GLU A 45 4.83 5.67 8.12
N ARG A 46 3.83 6.55 8.25
CA ARG A 46 3.48 7.18 9.53
C ARG A 46 3.09 6.18 10.61
N TYR A 47 2.36 5.13 10.25
CA TYR A 47 1.95 4.10 11.20
C TYR A 47 3.15 3.28 11.71
N LYS A 48 4.12 2.97 10.83
CA LYS A 48 5.41 2.37 11.24
C LYS A 48 6.19 3.28 12.18
N GLU A 49 6.29 4.58 11.87
CA GLU A 49 6.95 5.55 12.74
C GLU A 49 6.27 5.66 14.11
N HIS A 50 4.93 5.65 14.14
CA HIS A 50 4.16 5.71 15.39
C HIS A 50 4.38 4.51 16.29
N ILE A 51 4.46 3.31 15.70
CA ILE A 51 4.75 2.06 16.43
C ILE A 51 6.22 1.94 16.81
N GLY A 52 7.11 2.63 16.09
CA GLY A 52 8.56 2.53 16.28
C GLY A 52 9.17 1.25 15.69
N GLU A 53 8.42 0.52 14.86
CA GLU A 53 8.89 -0.73 14.25
C GLU A 53 9.15 -0.59 12.75
N LYS A 54 10.28 -1.16 12.32
CA LYS A 54 10.72 -1.11 10.91
C LYS A 54 9.90 -2.05 10.01
N ILE A 55 9.44 -3.18 10.57
CA ILE A 55 8.64 -4.20 9.90
C ILE A 55 7.44 -4.49 10.80
N LEU A 56 6.23 -4.37 10.25
CA LEU A 56 5.02 -4.64 11.00
C LEU A 56 4.78 -6.16 11.07
N SER A 57 4.50 -6.63 12.29
CA SER A 57 3.97 -7.97 12.53
C SER A 57 2.58 -8.12 11.90
N ASP A 58 2.16 -9.36 11.67
CA ASP A 58 0.87 -9.68 11.04
C ASP A 58 -0.32 -8.99 11.76
N ARG A 59 -0.31 -9.00 13.10
CA ARG A 59 -1.31 -8.31 13.93
C ARG A 59 -1.34 -6.80 13.71
N GLN A 60 -0.17 -6.18 13.61
CA GLN A 60 -0.08 -4.73 13.41
C GLN A 60 -0.51 -4.35 11.99
N ARG A 61 -0.23 -5.22 11.02
CA ARG A 61 -0.69 -5.08 9.64
C ARG A 61 -2.21 -5.20 9.54
N LEU A 62 -2.82 -6.15 10.26
CA LEU A 62 -4.27 -6.28 10.37
C LEU A 62 -4.90 -5.03 11.01
N ASN A 63 -4.31 -4.51 12.08
CA ASN A 63 -4.77 -3.26 12.70
C ASN A 63 -4.71 -2.09 11.74
N PHE A 64 -3.62 -1.96 10.97
CA PHE A 64 -3.50 -0.94 9.94
C PHE A 64 -4.61 -1.07 8.89
N GLU A 65 -4.87 -2.29 8.40
CA GLU A 65 -5.96 -2.52 7.44
C GLU A 65 -7.32 -2.12 8.01
N CYS A 66 -7.61 -2.47 9.27
CA CYS A 66 -8.84 -2.09 9.95
C CYS A 66 -9.01 -0.56 10.02
N LEU A 67 -7.94 0.18 10.35
CA LEU A 67 -7.95 1.65 10.36
C LEU A 67 -8.25 2.24 8.97
N ILE A 68 -7.65 1.68 7.92
CA ILE A 68 -7.91 2.11 6.53
C ILE A 68 -9.37 1.83 6.14
N TYR A 69 -9.92 0.68 6.48
CA TYR A 69 -11.33 0.37 6.23
C TYR A 69 -12.27 1.36 6.92
N GLN A 70 -12.06 1.66 8.20
CA GLN A 70 -12.84 2.65 8.93
C GLN A 70 -12.76 4.05 8.30
N MET A 71 -11.57 4.45 7.82
CA MET A 71 -11.41 5.73 7.11
C MET A 71 -12.19 5.77 5.79
N ILE A 72 -12.19 4.67 5.03
CA ILE A 72 -12.94 4.56 3.77
C ILE A 72 -14.45 4.60 4.04
N GLU A 73 -14.92 3.85 5.05
CA GLU A 73 -16.33 3.85 5.44
C GLU A 73 -16.80 5.24 5.86
N ARG A 74 -16.02 5.94 6.71
CA ARG A 74 -16.32 7.32 7.10
C ARG A 74 -16.40 8.28 5.92
N LYS A 75 -15.55 8.12 4.90
CA LYS A 75 -15.60 8.93 3.69
C LYS A 75 -16.86 8.68 2.86
N LYS A 76 -17.36 7.44 2.82
CA LYS A 76 -18.60 7.10 2.11
C LYS A 76 -19.82 7.75 2.77
N THR A 77 -19.90 7.71 4.11
CA THR A 77 -21.03 8.29 4.87
C THR A 77 -21.13 9.82 4.74
N GLN A 78 -20.05 10.51 4.36
CA GLN A 78 -20.02 11.97 4.19
C GLN A 78 -20.37 12.42 2.75
N HIS A 79 -20.59 11.48 1.83
CA HIS A 79 -20.89 11.75 0.43
C HIS A 79 -22.34 11.35 0.05
N GLU A 80 -23.16 11.03 1.05
CA GLU A 80 -24.59 10.69 0.96
C GLU A 80 -25.40 11.79 1.65
#